data_AF-A0A7K0CDI9-F1
#
_entry.id   AF-A0A7K0CDI9-F1
#
_cell.length_a   1.000
_cell.length_b   1.000
_cell.length_c   1.000
_cell.angle_alpha   90.00
_cell.angle_beta   90.00
_cell.angle_gamma   90.00
#
_symmetry.space_group_name_H-M   'P 1'
#
loop_
_entity.id
_entity.type
_entity.pdbx_description
1 polymer ?
#
loop_
_entity_poly.entity_id
_entity_poly.type
_entity_poly.pdbx_seq_one_letter_code
_entity_poly.pdbx_strand_id
1 'polypeptide(L)'
;MSSSFLAPRTADRLPIFRNDGRTVALVLVGLREQLLLDSPEFPALDAVFDDLEVVLGEHAVLAIGEVENLTPRLHAALRRIIHVAPQNGSGVRPETAAASRGLLTERFPDQPLPALAHLRRLAMTVSNLLDELLEEPA
;
A
#
# COMPACT_ATOMS: atom_id res chain seq x y z
N MET A 1 -45.10 43.56 -2.60
CA MET A 1 -43.88 43.36 -3.42
C MET A 1 -42.72 43.16 -2.44
N SER A 2 -42.73 42.06 -1.70
CA SER A 2 -42.10 40.76 -2.05
C SER A 2 -40.57 40.85 -2.09
N SER A 3 -39.99 40.53 -0.93
CA SER A 3 -38.59 40.26 -0.66
C SER A 3 -38.02 39.14 -1.54
N SER A 4 -36.71 39.12 -1.73
CA SER A 4 -35.97 37.87 -1.87
C SER A 4 -34.62 37.99 -1.18
N PHE A 5 -34.57 37.28 -0.05
CA PHE A 5 -33.42 37.03 0.79
C PHE A 5 -32.40 36.16 0.07
N LEU A 6 -31.12 36.41 0.38
CA LEU A 6 -30.00 35.49 0.18
C LEU A 6 -30.38 34.08 0.68
N ALA A 7 -30.28 33.08 -0.21
CA ALA A 7 -30.08 31.71 0.22
C ALA A 7 -28.56 31.41 0.16
N PRO A 8 -27.91 31.02 1.27
CA PRO A 8 -26.57 30.47 1.19
C PRO A 8 -26.63 29.15 0.43
N ARG A 9 -25.80 29.02 -0.61
CA ARG A 9 -25.55 27.74 -1.29
C ARG A 9 -25.16 26.73 -0.23
N THR A 10 -26.02 25.74 -0.04
CA THR A 10 -25.77 24.50 0.68
C THR A 10 -24.42 23.98 0.23
N ALA A 11 -23.45 24.01 1.14
CA ALA A 11 -22.25 23.23 1.01
C ALA A 11 -22.70 21.78 0.84
N ASP A 12 -22.47 21.22 -0.35
CA ASP A 12 -22.38 19.78 -0.54
C ASP A 12 -21.27 19.30 0.40
N ARG A 13 -21.67 19.01 1.64
CA ARG A 13 -20.85 18.25 2.57
C ARG A 13 -20.72 16.87 1.96
N LEU A 14 -19.58 16.65 1.31
CA LEU A 14 -19.08 15.32 1.00
C LEU A 14 -19.35 14.40 2.19
N PRO A 15 -19.77 13.14 1.96
CA PRO A 15 -20.02 12.20 3.05
C PRO A 15 -18.80 12.15 3.95
N ILE A 16 -19.00 12.50 5.22
CA ILE A 16 -18.00 12.35 6.27
C ILE A 16 -17.88 10.85 6.47
N PHE A 17 -16.86 10.24 5.88
CA PHE A 17 -16.62 8.81 5.98
C PHE A 17 -16.27 8.48 7.42
N ARG A 18 -17.12 7.66 8.03
CA ARG A 18 -16.91 7.13 9.37
C ARG A 18 -15.99 5.93 9.25
N ASN A 19 -14.99 5.94 10.11
CA ASN A 19 -14.15 4.82 10.49
C ASN A 19 -14.97 3.72 11.17
N ASP A 20 -15.74 2.99 10.38
CA ASP A 20 -16.39 1.78 10.84
C ASP A 20 -15.63 0.56 10.32
N GLY A 21 -15.60 -0.52 11.11
CA GLY A 21 -14.96 -1.77 10.70
C GLY A 21 -15.52 -2.37 9.40
N ARG A 22 -16.62 -1.81 8.87
CA ARG A 22 -17.17 -2.15 7.55
C ARG A 22 -16.32 -1.57 6.41
N THR A 23 -15.74 -0.39 6.57
CA THR A 23 -14.81 0.21 5.59
C THR A 23 -13.49 -0.58 5.54
N VAL A 24 -12.92 -0.92 6.70
CA VAL A 24 -11.72 -1.79 6.77
C VAL A 24 -12.02 -3.18 6.19
N ALA A 25 -13.18 -3.76 6.51
CA ALA A 25 -13.60 -5.02 5.92
C ALA A 25 -13.79 -4.93 4.40
N LEU A 26 -14.29 -3.81 3.86
CA LEU A 26 -14.44 -3.59 2.42
C LEU A 26 -13.10 -3.36 1.72
N VAL A 27 -12.16 -2.65 2.34
CA VAL A 27 -10.79 -2.50 1.82
C VAL A 27 -10.09 -3.85 1.87
N LEU A 28 -10.16 -4.60 2.96
CA LEU A 28 -9.62 -5.95 3.06
C LEU A 28 -10.27 -6.91 2.07
N VAL A 29 -11.59 -6.86 1.88
CA VAL A 29 -12.28 -7.67 0.87
C VAL A 29 -11.88 -7.23 -0.53
N GLY A 30 -11.75 -5.94 -0.83
CA GLY A 30 -11.29 -5.45 -2.13
C GLY A 30 -9.82 -5.79 -2.41
N LEU A 31 -8.94 -5.63 -1.41
CA LEU A 31 -7.55 -6.05 -1.46
C LEU A 31 -7.50 -7.55 -1.67
N ARG A 32 -8.24 -8.33 -0.88
CA ARG A 32 -8.24 -9.78 -0.93
C ARG A 32 -8.89 -10.32 -2.19
N GLU A 33 -9.97 -9.75 -2.72
CA GLU A 33 -10.55 -10.14 -4.01
C GLU A 33 -9.60 -9.84 -5.16
N GLN A 34 -8.90 -8.69 -5.11
CA GLN A 34 -7.88 -8.38 -6.10
C GLN A 34 -6.60 -9.21 -5.89
N LEU A 35 -6.22 -9.53 -4.65
CA LEU A 35 -5.01 -10.28 -4.26
C LEU A 35 -5.17 -11.80 -4.34
N LEU A 36 -6.39 -12.33 -4.23
CA LEU A 36 -6.74 -13.74 -4.40
C LEU A 36 -6.85 -14.16 -5.86
N LEU A 37 -6.82 -13.22 -6.80
CA LEU A 37 -6.44 -13.53 -8.17
C LEU A 37 -4.95 -13.84 -8.16
N ASP A 38 -4.66 -15.06 -7.70
CA ASP A 38 -3.35 -15.70 -7.72
C ASP A 38 -2.96 -15.79 -9.19
N SER A 39 -2.21 -14.78 -9.62
CA SER A 39 -1.77 -14.62 -10.98
C SER A 39 -0.26 -14.79 -10.97
N PRO A 40 0.34 -15.42 -11.98
CA PRO A 40 1.79 -15.47 -12.10
C PRO A 40 2.47 -14.09 -12.07
N GLU A 41 1.71 -13.01 -12.26
CA GLU A 41 2.18 -11.62 -12.20
C GLU A 41 2.10 -10.97 -10.81
N PHE A 42 1.34 -11.54 -9.85
CA PHE A 42 1.10 -10.93 -8.55
C PHE A 42 1.05 -11.96 -7.40
N PRO A 43 1.86 -11.80 -6.35
CA PRO A 43 1.82 -12.69 -5.19
C PRO A 43 0.51 -12.54 -4.41
N ALA A 44 0.02 -13.66 -3.87
CA ALA A 44 -1.04 -13.67 -2.86
C ALA A 44 -0.63 -12.84 -1.63
N LEU A 45 -1.61 -12.25 -0.93
CA LEU A 45 -1.34 -11.38 0.23
C LEU A 45 -0.53 -12.10 1.34
N ASP A 46 -0.86 -13.36 1.63
CA ASP A 46 -0.14 -14.16 2.63
C ASP A 46 1.34 -14.33 2.23
N ALA A 47 1.61 -14.54 0.94
CA ALA A 47 2.98 -14.65 0.43
C ALA A 47 3.74 -13.32 0.50
N VAL A 48 3.05 -12.18 0.48
CA VAL A 48 3.66 -10.86 0.73
C VAL A 48 4.04 -10.73 2.20
N PHE A 49 3.18 -11.14 3.14
CA PHE A 49 3.52 -11.13 4.56
C PHE A 49 4.70 -12.06 4.87
N ASP A 50 4.75 -13.25 4.27
CA ASP A 50 5.89 -14.15 4.39
C ASP A 50 7.19 -13.50 3.88
N ASP A 51 7.14 -12.82 2.73
CA ASP A 51 8.29 -12.08 2.19
C ASP A 51 8.72 -10.93 3.10
N LEU A 52 7.78 -10.22 3.71
CA LEU A 52 8.07 -9.16 4.67
C LEU A 52 8.75 -9.71 5.92
N GLU A 53 8.26 -10.82 6.47
CA GLU A 53 8.87 -11.49 7.63
C GLU A 53 10.30 -11.95 7.32
N VAL A 54 10.52 -12.50 6.13
CA VAL A 54 11.86 -12.92 5.68
C VAL A 54 12.82 -11.73 5.58
N VAL A 55 12.36 -10.54 5.17
CA VAL A 55 13.21 -9.35 4.97
C VAL A 55 13.39 -8.51 6.23
N LEU A 56 12.33 -8.36 7.03
CA LEU A 56 12.24 -7.44 8.16
C LEU A 56 12.25 -8.14 9.53
N GLY A 57 12.14 -9.47 9.56
CA GLY A 57 12.14 -10.25 10.80
C GLY A 57 13.39 -10.00 11.65
N GLU A 58 13.26 -10.18 12.96
CA GLU A 58 14.30 -9.88 13.96
C GLU A 58 15.64 -10.60 13.67
N HIS A 59 15.58 -11.74 13.00
CA HIS A 59 16.73 -12.57 12.66
C HIS A 59 16.99 -12.66 11.15
N ALA A 60 16.48 -11.71 10.37
CA ALA A 60 16.62 -11.70 8.91
C ALA A 60 18.09 -11.59 8.47
N VAL A 61 18.65 -12.73 8.05
CA VAL A 61 19.96 -12.84 7.39
C VAL A 61 19.74 -13.37 5.99
N LEU A 62 19.82 -12.49 4.99
CA LEU A 62 19.54 -12.81 3.59
C LEU A 62 20.82 -13.10 2.81
N ALA A 63 20.82 -14.21 2.08
CA ALA A 63 21.77 -14.49 1.03
C ALA A 63 21.47 -13.66 -0.23
N ILE A 64 22.48 -13.44 -1.08
CA ILE A 64 22.33 -12.64 -2.30
C ILE A 64 21.25 -13.22 -3.23
N GLY A 65 21.19 -14.54 -3.38
CA GLY A 65 20.16 -15.18 -4.20
C GLY A 65 18.73 -14.98 -3.65
N GLU A 66 18.57 -14.82 -2.34
CA GLU A 66 17.27 -14.49 -1.75
C GLU A 66 16.89 -13.04 -2.05
N VAL A 67 17.86 -12.11 -2.01
CA VAL A 67 17.64 -10.71 -2.39
C VAL A 67 17.16 -10.61 -3.84
N GLU A 68 17.79 -11.33 -4.77
CA GLU A 68 17.41 -11.36 -6.18
C GLU A 68 15.99 -11.92 -6.40
N ASN A 69 15.57 -12.90 -5.59
CA ASN A 69 14.24 -13.52 -5.68
C ASN A 69 13.14 -12.66 -5.02
N LEU A 70 13.43 -12.03 -3.88
CA LEU A 70 12.46 -11.26 -3.09
C LEU A 70 12.17 -9.88 -3.70
N THR A 71 13.19 -9.26 -4.30
CA THR A 71 13.08 -7.93 -4.92
C THR A 71 11.92 -7.83 -5.93
N PRO A 72 11.83 -8.67 -6.97
CA PRO A 72 10.74 -8.56 -7.95
C PRO A 72 9.36 -8.81 -7.32
N ARG A 73 9.27 -9.71 -6.32
CA ARG A 73 8.02 -10.03 -5.62
C ARG A 73 7.51 -8.84 -4.80
N LEU A 74 8.38 -8.20 -4.04
CA LEU A 74 8.04 -7.00 -3.27
C LEU A 74 7.77 -5.78 -4.16
N HIS A 75 8.42 -5.66 -5.31
CA HIS A 75 8.07 -4.64 -6.31
C HIS A 75 6.68 -4.86 -6.91
N ALA A 76 6.32 -6.12 -7.21
CA ALA A 76 4.99 -6.47 -7.71
C ALA A 76 3.91 -6.16 -6.65
N ALA A 77 4.18 -6.52 -5.39
CA ALA A 77 3.32 -6.20 -4.26
C ALA A 77 3.12 -4.67 -4.13
N LEU A 78 4.22 -3.90 -4.13
CA LEU A 78 4.17 -2.44 -4.02
C LEU A 78 3.38 -1.80 -5.17
N ARG A 79 3.58 -2.23 -6.42
CA ARG A 79 2.80 -1.76 -7.58
C ARG A 79 1.32 -1.98 -7.39
N ARG A 80 0.95 -3.16 -6.89
CA ARG A 80 -0.45 -3.52 -6.68
C ARG A 80 -1.06 -2.66 -5.58
N ILE A 81 -0.40 -2.57 -4.42
CA ILE A 81 -0.84 -1.74 -3.30
C ILE A 81 -1.04 -0.28 -3.75
N ILE A 82 -0.09 0.29 -4.50
CA ILE A 82 -0.19 1.66 -5.04
C ILE A 82 -1.30 1.79 -6.09
N HIS A 83 -1.66 0.73 -6.80
CA HIS A 83 -2.79 0.75 -7.74
C HIS A 83 -4.13 0.77 -7.01
N VAL A 84 -4.21 0.11 -5.85
CA VAL A 84 -5.44 0.03 -5.03
C VAL A 84 -5.59 1.24 -4.11
N ALA A 85 -4.49 1.77 -3.55
CA ALA A 85 -4.49 2.92 -2.65
C ALA A 85 -5.23 4.18 -3.16
N PRO A 86 -5.16 4.60 -4.44
CA PRO A 86 -5.89 5.77 -4.93
C PRO A 86 -7.37 5.50 -5.22
N GLN A 87 -7.88 4.27 -5.03
CA GLN A 87 -9.32 4.02 -5.11
C GLN A 87 -9.98 4.69 -3.88
N ASN A 88 -10.95 5.59 -4.13
CA ASN A 88 -11.56 6.46 -3.13
C ASN A 88 -11.92 5.68 -1.84
N GLY A 89 -11.33 6.08 -0.70
CA GLY A 89 -11.66 5.52 0.62
C GLY A 89 -10.66 4.53 1.22
N SER A 90 -9.47 4.34 0.62
CA SER A 90 -8.46 3.38 1.11
C SER A 90 -7.78 3.74 2.43
N GLY A 91 -7.87 4.99 2.90
CA GLY A 91 -7.17 5.46 4.11
C GLY A 91 -5.70 5.86 3.89
N VAL A 92 -5.09 5.48 2.76
CA VAL A 92 -3.68 5.78 2.46
C VAL A 92 -3.48 7.27 2.17
N ARG A 93 -2.49 7.88 2.83
CA ARG A 93 -2.16 9.28 2.61
C ARG A 93 -1.59 9.51 1.20
N PRO A 94 -2.02 10.56 0.48
CA PRO A 94 -1.50 10.87 -0.86
C PRO A 94 0.03 11.04 -0.89
N GLU A 95 0.62 11.61 0.16
CA GLU A 95 2.07 11.79 0.28
C GLU A 95 2.79 10.43 0.39
N THR A 96 2.26 9.50 1.19
CA THR A 96 2.81 8.15 1.32
C THR A 96 2.75 7.42 -0.03
N ALA A 97 1.61 7.49 -0.73
CA ALA A 97 1.47 6.87 -2.05
C ALA A 97 2.42 7.49 -3.09
N ALA A 98 2.63 8.81 -3.06
CA ALA A 98 3.55 9.50 -3.95
C ALA A 98 5.02 9.13 -3.68
N ALA A 99 5.43 9.12 -2.40
CA ALA A 99 6.78 8.71 -2.00
C ALA A 99 7.06 7.25 -2.40
N SER A 100 6.06 6.38 -2.22
CA SER A 100 6.14 4.95 -2.56
C SER A 100 6.27 4.71 -4.07
N ARG A 101 5.71 5.58 -4.92
CA ARG A 101 5.93 5.52 -6.37
C ARG A 101 7.37 5.81 -6.77
N GLY A 102 8.07 6.67 -6.02
CA GLY A 102 9.49 6.96 -6.28
C GLY A 102 10.33 5.69 -6.26
N LEU A 103 10.11 4.83 -5.26
CA LEU A 103 10.79 3.54 -5.11
C LEU A 103 10.63 2.60 -6.30
N LEU A 104 9.49 2.63 -6.99
CA LEU A 104 9.26 1.80 -8.19
C LEU A 104 10.07 2.25 -9.41
N THR A 105 10.54 3.50 -9.41
CA THR A 105 11.30 4.11 -10.51
C THR A 105 12.80 4.21 -10.23
N GLU A 106 13.21 3.96 -8.98
CA GLU A 106 14.62 3.96 -8.61
C GLU A 106 15.35 2.77 -9.23
N ARG A 107 16.61 3.01 -9.64
CA ARG A 107 17.47 1.94 -10.14
C ARG A 107 17.87 1.03 -8.98
N PHE A 108 17.68 -0.28 -9.17
CA PHE A 108 18.14 -1.27 -8.20
C PHE A 108 19.68 -1.30 -8.15
N PRO A 109 20.31 -1.33 -6.96
CA PRO A 109 21.77 -1.34 -6.87
C PRO A 109 22.40 -2.67 -7.31
N ASP A 110 23.53 -2.59 -8.01
CA ASP A 110 24.26 -3.78 -8.50
C ASP A 110 25.19 -4.40 -7.43
N GLN A 111 25.36 -3.73 -6.28
CA GLN A 111 26.25 -4.16 -5.20
C GLN A 111 25.46 -4.85 -4.07
N PRO A 112 25.96 -5.93 -3.45
CA PRO A 112 25.19 -6.73 -2.48
C PRO A 112 24.64 -5.96 -1.28
N LEU A 113 25.46 -5.14 -0.62
CA LEU A 113 25.04 -4.37 0.55
C LEU A 113 24.01 -3.28 0.20
N PRO A 114 24.24 -2.43 -0.82
CA PRO A 114 23.22 -1.52 -1.32
C PRO A 114 21.93 -2.21 -1.78
N ALA A 115 22.00 -3.36 -2.44
CA ALA A 115 20.85 -4.13 -2.87
C ALA A 115 20.00 -4.60 -1.67
N LEU A 116 20.64 -5.12 -0.63
CA LEU A 116 19.97 -5.50 0.62
C LEU A 116 19.32 -4.30 1.31
N ALA A 117 20.01 -3.16 1.36
CA ALA A 117 19.45 -1.93 1.94
C ALA A 117 18.24 -1.44 1.14
N HIS A 118 18.30 -1.51 -0.20
CA HIS A 118 17.19 -1.16 -1.07
C HIS A 118 16.00 -2.10 -0.85
N LEU A 119 16.23 -3.42 -0.77
CA LEU A 119 15.21 -4.42 -0.49
C LEU A 119 14.52 -4.17 0.86
N ARG A 120 15.28 -3.87 1.92
CA ARG A 120 14.69 -3.53 3.23
C ARG A 120 13.84 -2.28 3.19
N ARG A 121 14.30 -1.23 2.49
CA ARG A 121 13.51 0.00 2.30
C ARG A 121 12.22 -0.28 1.51
N LEU A 122 12.29 -1.14 0.50
CA LEU A 122 11.12 -1.60 -0.26
C LEU A 122 10.13 -2.34 0.64
N ALA A 123 10.60 -3.32 1.43
CA ALA A 123 9.80 -4.08 2.38
C ALA A 123 9.14 -3.16 3.43
N MET A 124 9.89 -2.24 4.04
CA MET A 124 9.34 -1.26 4.98
C MET A 124 8.23 -0.41 4.34
N THR A 125 8.40 -0.01 3.09
CA THR A 125 7.40 0.79 2.37
C THR A 125 6.13 -0.01 2.13
N VAL A 126 6.27 -1.27 1.72
CA VAL A 126 5.15 -2.20 1.57
C VAL A 126 4.43 -2.39 2.90
N SER A 127 5.17 -2.65 3.99
CA SER A 127 4.61 -2.79 5.34
C SER A 127 3.84 -1.54 5.75
N ASN A 128 4.43 -0.35 5.64
CA ASN A 128 3.78 0.90 6.03
C ASN A 128 2.50 1.17 5.24
N LEU A 129 2.47 0.85 3.94
CA LEU A 129 1.27 1.00 3.14
C LEU A 129 0.19 -0.01 3.50
N LEU A 130 0.58 -1.25 3.82
CA LEU A 130 -0.36 -2.24 4.35
C LEU A 130 -0.90 -1.78 5.70
N ASP A 131 -0.05 -1.27 6.59
CA ASP A 131 -0.48 -0.70 7.87
C ASP A 131 -1.47 0.44 7.64
N GLU A 132 -1.18 1.42 6.77
CA GLU A 132 -2.12 2.51 6.45
C GLU A 132 -3.44 2.02 5.82
N LEU A 133 -3.43 0.91 5.07
CA LEU A 133 -4.64 0.30 4.51
C LEU A 133 -5.47 -0.47 5.53
N LEU A 134 -4.81 -0.98 6.58
CA LEU A 134 -5.41 -1.80 7.62
C LEU A 134 -5.80 -0.97 8.85
N GLU A 135 -5.17 0.18 9.04
CA GLU A 135 -5.41 1.09 10.15
C GLU A 135 -6.78 1.75 9.99
N GLU A 136 -7.58 1.68 11.05
CA GLU A 136 -8.87 2.35 11.17
C GLU A 136 -8.65 3.88 11.16
N PRO A 137 -9.11 4.67 10.17
CA PRO A 137 -8.83 6.11 10.11
C PRO A 137 -9.46 6.89 11.28
N ALA A 138 -8.68 7.31 12.27
CA ALA A 138 -9.14 7.99 13.50
C ALA A 138 -10.28 9.03 13.34
#